data_AF-A0AAJ8LGW6-F1
#
_entry.id   AF-A0AAJ8LGW6-F1
#
_cell.length_a   1.000
_cell.length_b   1.000
_cell.length_c   1.000
_cell.angle_alpha   90.00
_cell.angle_beta   90.00
_cell.angle_gamma   90.00
#
_symmetry.space_group_name_H-M   'P 1'
#
loop_
_entity.id
_entity.type
_entity.pdbx_description
1 polymer ?
#
loop_
_entity_poly.entity_id
_entity_poly.type
_entity_poly.pdbx_seq_one_letter_code
_entity_poly.pdbx_strand_id
1 'polypeptide(L)'
;MRICDTIDCRQQSLFRYGACQHCWKHFCRAHIKDSTIHECVGSSHSKIVERTAIRQAKLMESETKCIELIDLEEVTKAAESLRPGCNAICPIKLSRDTVVGQGSNFHFPVGFNDGVKWMVRVRRQVWDGPCTAALRINAASEVATLRHMKTNGLAVPQAWLPPKSADAPEQFIYFFEEYAEGRPAPKRKPSDVSPINSQDSTLVDSLARWFCALETVSFPRFGSLHFEDDDESIMVGPFVRKFEDLVMSPFFIKAQPTAKLMYLALIDNMIQQTLDGVRYPADREIEAYLALLEVRSLVAGCDALDSERGYLKHGDDKGDQWMLNDEGCIASVIDWEWSFITCKADAFAPPYAFVDNDFLVKGSNVLNHREQALAYAYEQLDRHDLAECVRKGKKFQHLYHFLRMEKIRANQMRAMRRAFLGEELGELPPPMTKQEYIETLENRFGEDVGLAKLKTRASSKKQDM
;
A
#
# COMPACT_ATOMS: atom_id res chain seq x y z
N MET A 1 3.80 -19.49 8.64
CA MET A 1 5.18 -19.31 8.10
C MET A 1 5.25 -19.97 6.73
N ARG A 2 5.73 -19.27 5.70
CA ARG A 2 5.93 -19.85 4.36
C ARG A 2 7.32 -20.46 4.28
N ILE A 3 7.41 -21.74 3.93
CA ILE A 3 8.68 -22.48 3.79
C ILE A 3 9.10 -22.55 2.32
N CYS A 4 10.37 -22.86 2.08
CA CYS A 4 10.90 -23.10 0.74
C CYS A 4 10.29 -24.39 0.15
N ASP A 5 9.85 -24.34 -1.12
CA ASP A 5 9.28 -25.50 -1.84
C ASP A 5 10.37 -26.43 -2.43
N THR A 6 11.62 -26.25 -2.04
CA THR A 6 12.72 -27.14 -2.43
C THR A 6 12.69 -28.37 -1.53
N ILE A 7 12.82 -29.56 -2.13
CA ILE A 7 12.85 -30.84 -1.41
C ILE A 7 13.89 -30.78 -0.28
N ASP A 8 13.51 -31.25 0.90
CA ASP A 8 14.30 -31.27 2.13
C ASP A 8 14.76 -29.90 2.68
N CYS A 9 14.32 -28.79 2.09
CA CYS A 9 14.62 -27.45 2.59
C CYS A 9 13.59 -27.02 3.65
N ARG A 10 14.06 -26.81 4.89
CA ARG A 10 13.22 -26.28 5.98
C ARG A 10 13.36 -24.77 6.19
N GLN A 11 14.11 -24.10 5.31
CA GLN A 11 14.34 -22.66 5.42
C GLN A 11 13.08 -21.89 5.06
N GLN A 12 12.88 -20.77 5.76
CA GLN A 12 11.80 -19.85 5.46
C GLN A 12 11.97 -19.24 4.06
N SER A 13 10.88 -19.17 3.30
CA SER A 13 10.85 -18.47 2.02
C SER A 13 11.03 -16.98 2.24
N LEU A 14 11.67 -16.28 1.30
CA LEU A 14 11.70 -14.83 1.34
C LEU A 14 10.26 -14.30 1.29
N PHE A 15 9.93 -13.30 2.12
CA PHE A 15 8.56 -12.79 2.21
C PHE A 15 8.06 -12.22 0.89
N ARG A 16 8.70 -11.14 0.43
CA ARG A 16 8.31 -10.40 -0.80
C ARG A 16 8.91 -11.00 -2.07
N TYR A 17 10.14 -11.48 -1.99
CA TYR A 17 10.90 -11.91 -3.17
C TYR A 17 10.96 -13.43 -3.35
N GLY A 18 10.34 -14.21 -2.46
CA GLY A 18 10.43 -15.66 -2.47
C GLY A 18 9.40 -16.32 -3.37
N ALA A 19 8.26 -15.68 -3.58
CA ALA A 19 7.20 -16.15 -4.46
C ALA A 19 7.58 -15.93 -5.93
N CYS A 20 7.91 -17.01 -6.65
CA CYS A 20 8.12 -16.94 -8.08
C CYS A 20 6.77 -16.99 -8.82
N GLN A 21 6.40 -15.87 -9.46
CA GLN A 21 5.14 -15.76 -10.22
C GLN A 21 5.10 -16.60 -11.51
N HIS A 22 6.20 -17.27 -11.86
CA HIS A 22 6.31 -18.12 -13.05
C HIS A 22 6.11 -19.60 -12.74
N CYS A 23 6.82 -20.15 -11.73
CA CYS A 23 6.66 -21.55 -11.34
C CYS A 23 5.74 -21.75 -10.12
N TRP A 24 5.25 -20.68 -9.50
CA TRP A 24 4.33 -20.72 -8.34
C TRP A 24 4.91 -21.42 -7.12
N LYS A 25 6.23 -21.37 -7.00
CA LYS A 25 6.97 -21.89 -5.86
C LYS A 25 7.51 -20.74 -5.01
N HIS A 26 7.67 -21.03 -3.74
CA HIS A 26 8.29 -20.20 -2.72
C HIS A 26 9.74 -20.64 -2.52
N PHE A 27 10.68 -19.69 -2.56
CA PHE A 27 12.09 -19.97 -2.39
C PHE A 27 12.70 -19.17 -1.24
N CYS A 28 13.54 -19.84 -0.45
CA CYS A 28 14.39 -19.19 0.53
C CYS A 28 15.53 -18.41 -0.16
N ARG A 29 16.26 -17.65 0.65
CA ARG A 29 17.44 -16.87 0.23
C ARG A 29 18.47 -17.67 -0.59
N ALA A 30 18.65 -18.95 -0.27
CA ALA A 30 19.64 -19.80 -0.94
C ALA A 30 19.19 -20.22 -2.35
N HIS A 31 17.91 -20.58 -2.50
CA HIS A 31 17.40 -21.23 -3.72
C HIS A 31 16.77 -20.25 -4.73
N ILE A 32 16.37 -19.04 -4.32
CA ILE A 32 15.64 -18.11 -5.21
C ILE A 32 16.44 -17.69 -6.46
N LYS A 33 17.77 -17.70 -6.40
CA LYS A 33 18.67 -17.35 -7.52
C LYS A 33 19.47 -18.54 -8.07
N ASP A 34 19.23 -19.74 -7.55
CA ASP A 34 19.95 -20.93 -7.98
C ASP A 34 19.32 -21.49 -9.25
N SER A 35 19.99 -21.41 -10.40
CA SER A 35 19.47 -21.92 -11.67
C SER A 35 19.41 -23.45 -11.76
N THR A 36 20.06 -24.17 -10.85
CA THR A 36 19.99 -25.64 -10.78
C THR A 36 18.73 -26.13 -10.06
N ILE A 37 18.17 -25.30 -9.17
CA ILE A 37 16.99 -25.61 -8.35
C ILE A 37 15.76 -24.83 -8.82
N HIS A 38 15.93 -23.54 -9.10
CA HIS A 38 14.90 -22.62 -9.55
C HIS A 38 14.98 -22.44 -11.07
N GLU A 39 14.28 -23.31 -11.79
CA GLU A 39 14.23 -23.36 -13.27
C GLU A 39 13.80 -22.06 -13.99
N CYS A 40 13.26 -21.06 -13.28
CA CYS A 40 12.94 -19.77 -13.87
C CYS A 40 14.14 -18.83 -13.94
N VAL A 41 15.19 -19.08 -13.17
CA VAL A 41 16.43 -18.32 -13.24
C VAL A 41 17.10 -18.62 -14.57
N GLY A 42 17.37 -17.58 -15.37
CA GLY A 42 18.02 -17.72 -16.68
C GLY A 42 17.11 -18.29 -17.80
N SER A 43 15.80 -18.43 -17.55
CA SER A 43 14.86 -18.86 -18.59
C SER A 43 14.77 -17.85 -19.75
N SER A 44 14.68 -18.35 -20.98
CA SER A 44 14.48 -17.53 -22.17
C SER A 44 13.18 -16.72 -22.11
N HIS A 45 13.12 -15.61 -22.86
CA HIS A 45 11.92 -14.78 -22.95
C HIS A 45 10.68 -15.58 -23.41
N SER A 46 10.85 -16.53 -24.34
CA SER A 46 9.77 -17.41 -24.80
C SER A 46 9.16 -18.25 -23.67
N LYS A 47 9.99 -18.84 -22.80
CA LYS A 47 9.55 -19.61 -21.63
C LYS A 47 8.88 -18.73 -20.57
N ILE A 48 9.30 -17.47 -20.45
CA ILE A 48 8.65 -16.48 -19.56
C ILE A 48 7.25 -16.14 -20.06
N VAL A 49 7.06 -15.97 -21.38
CA VAL A 49 5.74 -15.70 -21.98
C VAL A 49 4.79 -16.88 -21.75
N GLU A 50 5.24 -18.11 -22.01
CA GLU A 50 4.44 -19.32 -21.75
C GLU A 50 4.01 -19.41 -20.27
N ARG A 51 4.95 -19.21 -19.34
CA ARG A 51 4.65 -19.21 -17.90
C ARG A 51 3.74 -18.05 -17.46
N THR A 52 3.68 -16.96 -18.23
CA THR A 52 2.74 -15.85 -17.97
C THR A 52 1.30 -16.25 -18.28
N ALA A 53 1.07 -17.04 -19.34
CA ALA A 53 -0.25 -17.60 -19.62
C ALA A 53 -0.70 -18.58 -18.52
N ILE A 54 0.21 -19.44 -18.06
CA ILE A 54 -0.03 -20.35 -16.91
C ILE A 54 -0.38 -19.55 -15.64
N ARG A 55 0.35 -18.47 -15.37
CA ARG A 55 0.04 -17.57 -14.25
C ARG A 55 -1.37 -17.01 -14.36
N GLN A 56 -1.76 -16.53 -15.53
CA GLN A 56 -3.09 -15.98 -15.72
C GLN A 56 -4.15 -17.05 -15.46
N ALA A 57 -4.00 -18.26 -16.02
CA ALA A 57 -4.91 -19.38 -15.77
C ALA A 57 -5.03 -19.74 -14.28
N LYS A 58 -3.93 -19.80 -13.52
CA LYS A 58 -3.96 -20.09 -12.09
C LYS A 58 -4.60 -18.99 -11.25
N LEU A 59 -4.38 -17.72 -11.60
CA LEU A 59 -5.08 -16.60 -10.95
C LEU A 59 -6.59 -16.69 -11.19
N MET A 60 -7.00 -17.08 -12.40
CA MET A 60 -8.40 -17.32 -12.74
C MET A 60 -8.98 -18.48 -11.94
N GLU A 61 -8.25 -19.58 -11.77
CA GLU A 61 -8.68 -20.72 -10.95
C GLU A 61 -8.85 -20.32 -9.47
N SER A 62 -7.91 -19.56 -8.90
CA SER A 62 -7.99 -19.05 -7.52
C SER A 62 -9.20 -18.14 -7.32
N GLU A 63 -9.52 -17.31 -8.32
CA GLU A 63 -10.69 -16.44 -8.31
C GLU A 63 -11.99 -17.24 -8.39
N THR A 64 -12.08 -18.23 -9.30
CA THR A 64 -13.22 -19.13 -9.39
C THR A 64 -13.48 -19.85 -8.06
N LYS A 65 -12.43 -20.39 -7.42
CA LYS A 65 -12.56 -21.02 -6.10
C LYS A 65 -13.08 -20.07 -5.03
N CYS A 66 -12.63 -18.82 -5.02
CA CYS A 66 -13.15 -17.81 -4.09
C CYS A 66 -14.63 -17.51 -4.36
N ILE A 67 -15.04 -17.44 -5.63
CA ILE A 67 -16.44 -17.20 -6.01
C ILE A 67 -17.34 -18.38 -5.61
N GLU A 68 -16.87 -19.61 -5.76
CA GLU A 68 -17.60 -20.83 -5.39
C GLU A 68 -17.82 -20.97 -3.87
N LEU A 69 -17.00 -20.30 -3.04
CA LEU A 69 -17.18 -20.26 -1.58
C LEU A 69 -18.28 -19.28 -1.12
N ILE A 70 -18.83 -18.47 -2.03
CA ILE A 70 -19.80 -17.44 -1.68
C ILE A 70 -21.18 -18.06 -1.56
N ASP A 71 -21.69 -18.07 -0.34
CA ASP A 71 -23.10 -18.36 -0.08
C ASP A 71 -23.94 -17.09 -0.29
N LEU A 72 -24.59 -17.00 -1.44
CA LEU A 72 -25.44 -15.87 -1.79
C LEU A 72 -26.69 -15.76 -0.90
N GLU A 73 -27.17 -16.86 -0.33
CA GLU A 73 -28.31 -16.84 0.59
C GLU A 73 -27.90 -16.17 1.90
N GLU A 74 -26.74 -16.54 2.45
CA GLU A 74 -26.18 -15.91 3.65
C GLU A 74 -25.85 -14.43 3.42
N VAL A 75 -25.31 -14.08 2.25
CA VAL A 75 -25.09 -12.67 1.88
C VAL A 75 -26.41 -11.89 1.82
N THR A 76 -27.47 -12.51 1.27
CA THR A 76 -28.80 -11.88 1.19
C THR A 76 -29.37 -11.64 2.59
N LYS A 77 -29.37 -12.66 3.46
CA LYS A 77 -29.83 -12.55 4.85
C LYS A 77 -29.04 -11.49 5.63
N ALA A 78 -27.71 -11.45 5.45
CA ALA A 78 -26.86 -10.46 6.09
C ALA A 78 -27.21 -9.03 5.64
N ALA A 79 -27.44 -8.83 4.33
CA ALA A 79 -27.83 -7.53 3.79
C ALA A 79 -29.20 -7.06 4.33
N GLU A 80 -30.20 -7.95 4.38
CA GLU A 80 -31.54 -7.66 4.92
C GLU A 80 -31.51 -7.40 6.42
N SER A 81 -30.66 -8.12 7.18
CA SER A 81 -30.46 -7.86 8.61
C SER A 81 -29.84 -6.48 8.86
N LEU A 82 -28.96 -6.01 7.98
CA LEU A 82 -28.37 -4.67 8.07
C LEU A 82 -29.33 -3.56 7.61
N ARG A 83 -30.41 -3.91 6.88
CA ARG A 83 -31.48 -2.98 6.47
C ARG A 83 -32.87 -3.55 6.78
N PRO A 84 -33.31 -3.55 8.06
CA PRO A 84 -34.62 -4.06 8.43
C PRO A 84 -35.75 -3.44 7.61
N GLY A 85 -36.63 -4.28 7.06
CA GLY A 85 -37.78 -3.86 6.24
C GLY A 85 -37.50 -3.69 4.75
N CYS A 86 -36.25 -3.89 4.29
CA CYS A 86 -35.89 -3.89 2.87
C CYS A 86 -35.50 -5.31 2.43
N ASN A 87 -35.98 -5.75 1.27
CA ASN A 87 -35.60 -7.04 0.69
C ASN A 87 -34.38 -6.86 -0.20
N ALA A 88 -33.36 -7.70 -0.01
CA ALA A 88 -32.13 -7.65 -0.81
C ALA A 88 -32.31 -8.41 -2.13
N ILE A 89 -31.71 -7.87 -3.18
CA ILE A 89 -31.74 -8.40 -4.55
C ILE A 89 -30.30 -8.73 -4.92
N CYS A 90 -29.88 -9.95 -4.60
CA CYS A 90 -28.57 -10.49 -4.95
C CYS A 90 -28.58 -11.13 -6.35
N PRO A 91 -27.43 -11.26 -7.01
CA PRO A 91 -27.31 -12.04 -8.24
C PRO A 91 -27.74 -13.49 -8.02
N ILE A 92 -28.37 -14.11 -9.01
CA ILE A 92 -28.76 -15.54 -8.95
C ILE A 92 -27.54 -16.45 -8.91
N LYS A 93 -26.48 -16.05 -9.61
CA LYS A 93 -25.22 -16.78 -9.68
C LYS A 93 -24.07 -15.82 -9.87
N LEU A 94 -22.96 -16.10 -9.19
CA LEU A 94 -21.70 -15.43 -9.42
C LEU A 94 -20.82 -16.22 -10.39
N SER A 95 -20.13 -15.49 -11.25
CA SER A 95 -19.10 -15.99 -12.14
C SER A 95 -18.05 -14.89 -12.32
N ARG A 96 -16.96 -15.21 -13.00
CA ARG A 96 -15.94 -14.22 -13.34
C ARG A 96 -16.44 -13.09 -14.24
N ASP A 97 -17.57 -13.29 -14.92
CA ASP A 97 -18.20 -12.27 -15.77
C ASP A 97 -19.16 -11.36 -14.99
N THR A 98 -19.62 -11.80 -13.81
CA THR A 98 -20.58 -11.04 -13.00
C THR A 98 -19.95 -10.34 -11.80
N VAL A 99 -18.73 -10.73 -11.41
CA VAL A 99 -17.92 -9.97 -10.46
C VAL A 99 -17.08 -8.91 -11.18
N VAL A 100 -16.80 -7.81 -10.50
CA VAL A 100 -15.91 -6.74 -10.96
C VAL A 100 -14.76 -6.58 -9.96
N GLY A 101 -13.65 -5.99 -10.38
CA GLY A 101 -12.50 -5.74 -9.50
C GLY A 101 -11.20 -6.36 -10.01
N GLN A 102 -10.08 -5.85 -9.48
CA GLN A 102 -8.73 -6.33 -9.78
C GLN A 102 -7.86 -6.25 -8.52
N GLY A 103 -6.71 -6.94 -8.54
CA GLY A 103 -5.76 -6.90 -7.43
C GLY A 103 -6.25 -7.69 -6.23
N SER A 104 -6.38 -7.04 -5.08
CA SER A 104 -6.68 -7.67 -3.78
C SER A 104 -8.17 -7.93 -3.51
N ASN A 105 -9.07 -7.43 -4.36
CA ASN A 105 -10.52 -7.55 -4.17
C ASN A 105 -11.24 -7.96 -5.44
N PHE A 106 -12.39 -8.59 -5.26
CA PHE A 106 -13.48 -8.55 -6.25
C PHE A 106 -14.77 -8.13 -5.55
N HIS A 107 -15.74 -7.71 -6.34
CA HIS A 107 -16.95 -7.08 -5.89
C HIS A 107 -18.14 -7.54 -6.73
N PHE A 108 -19.32 -7.55 -6.15
CA PHE A 108 -20.57 -7.76 -6.89
C PHE A 108 -21.69 -6.93 -6.27
N PRO A 109 -22.68 -6.49 -7.06
CA PRO A 109 -23.73 -5.61 -6.56
C PRO A 109 -24.77 -6.37 -5.73
N VAL A 110 -25.37 -5.67 -4.78
CA VAL A 110 -26.61 -6.06 -4.10
C VAL A 110 -27.57 -4.88 -4.19
N GLY A 111 -28.71 -5.10 -4.84
CA GLY A 111 -29.79 -4.11 -4.89
C GLY A 111 -30.76 -4.29 -3.74
N PHE A 112 -31.66 -3.33 -3.55
CA PHE A 112 -32.80 -3.45 -2.66
C PHE A 112 -34.08 -3.02 -3.37
N ASN A 113 -35.22 -3.52 -2.88
CA ASN A 113 -36.54 -3.23 -3.45
C ASN A 113 -36.93 -1.73 -3.42
N ASP A 114 -36.27 -0.93 -2.60
CA ASP A 114 -36.43 0.53 -2.51
C ASP A 114 -35.50 1.32 -3.46
N GLY A 115 -34.71 0.63 -4.28
CA GLY A 115 -33.82 1.23 -5.26
C GLY A 115 -32.40 1.56 -4.74
N VAL A 116 -32.14 1.35 -3.45
CA VAL A 116 -30.77 1.49 -2.91
C VAL A 116 -29.86 0.40 -3.49
N LYS A 117 -28.60 0.75 -3.71
CA LYS A 117 -27.57 -0.16 -4.25
C LYS A 117 -26.36 -0.18 -3.34
N TRP A 118 -25.92 -1.38 -3.01
CA TRP A 118 -24.67 -1.67 -2.33
C TRP A 118 -23.76 -2.51 -3.21
N MET A 119 -22.49 -2.55 -2.84
CA MET A 119 -21.51 -3.51 -3.33
C MET A 119 -21.12 -4.44 -2.18
N VAL A 120 -21.03 -5.72 -2.48
CA VAL A 120 -20.32 -6.68 -1.64
C VAL A 120 -18.86 -6.64 -2.05
N ARG A 121 -17.99 -6.33 -1.11
CA ARG A 121 -16.54 -6.29 -1.26
C ARG A 121 -15.94 -7.56 -0.67
N VAL A 122 -15.19 -8.34 -1.46
CA VAL A 122 -14.59 -9.60 -1.01
C VAL A 122 -13.07 -9.54 -1.11
N ARG A 123 -12.36 -9.88 -0.03
CA ARG A 123 -10.90 -10.00 -0.04
C ARG A 123 -10.47 -11.25 -0.78
N ARG A 124 -9.66 -11.08 -1.82
CA ARG A 124 -9.08 -12.19 -2.57
C ARG A 124 -8.00 -12.88 -1.76
N GLN A 125 -8.13 -14.19 -1.64
CA GLN A 125 -7.10 -15.05 -1.10
C GLN A 125 -6.32 -15.64 -2.27
N VAL A 126 -5.09 -15.15 -2.44
CA VAL A 126 -4.17 -15.62 -3.49
C VAL A 126 -2.99 -16.35 -2.86
N TRP A 127 -2.40 -17.28 -3.61
CA TRP A 127 -1.35 -18.20 -3.14
C TRP A 127 -0.17 -17.48 -2.44
N ASP A 128 0.25 -16.32 -2.96
CA ASP A 128 1.35 -15.48 -2.47
C ASP A 128 0.87 -14.26 -1.66
N GLY A 129 -0.43 -14.17 -1.37
CA GLY A 129 -1.03 -13.02 -0.68
C GLY A 129 -0.95 -13.05 0.85
N PRO A 130 -1.49 -12.05 1.55
CA PRO A 130 -1.61 -12.07 3.01
C PRO A 130 -2.39 -13.29 3.53
N CYS A 131 -2.12 -13.71 4.78
CA CYS A 131 -2.93 -14.76 5.39
C CYS A 131 -4.35 -14.27 5.74
N THR A 132 -5.29 -15.21 5.91
CA THR A 132 -6.70 -14.95 6.23
C THR A 132 -6.89 -14.03 7.43
N ALA A 133 -6.13 -14.22 8.51
CA ALA A 133 -6.22 -13.38 9.71
C ALA A 133 -5.82 -11.92 9.44
N ALA A 134 -4.77 -11.68 8.66
CA ALA A 134 -4.36 -10.34 8.26
C ALA A 134 -5.40 -9.67 7.34
N LEU A 135 -6.02 -10.43 6.43
CA LEU A 135 -7.09 -9.94 5.56
C LEU A 135 -8.36 -9.56 6.33
N ARG A 136 -8.72 -10.29 7.40
CA ARG A 136 -9.85 -9.92 8.27
C ARG A 136 -9.61 -8.60 8.99
N ILE A 137 -8.43 -8.44 9.59
CA ILE A 137 -8.01 -7.17 10.23
C ILE A 137 -8.07 -6.03 9.21
N ASN A 138 -7.60 -6.28 7.99
CA ASN A 138 -7.65 -5.32 6.90
C ASN A 138 -9.08 -4.94 6.46
N ALA A 139 -9.99 -5.91 6.35
CA ALA A 139 -11.40 -5.65 6.04
C ALA A 139 -12.09 -4.84 7.15
N ALA A 140 -11.92 -5.23 8.41
CA ALA A 140 -12.45 -4.50 9.56
C ALA A 140 -11.92 -3.06 9.62
N SER A 141 -10.62 -2.87 9.35
CA SER A 141 -9.99 -1.55 9.32
C SER A 141 -10.54 -0.64 8.21
N GLU A 142 -10.84 -1.19 7.03
CA GLU A 142 -11.49 -0.43 5.96
C GLU A 142 -12.90 0.02 6.36
N VAL A 143 -13.71 -0.88 6.91
CA VAL A 143 -15.08 -0.56 7.35
C VAL A 143 -15.07 0.49 8.45
N ALA A 144 -14.19 0.36 9.45
CA ALA A 144 -14.03 1.36 10.51
C ALA A 144 -13.65 2.73 9.92
N THR A 145 -12.74 2.75 8.94
CA THR A 145 -12.31 3.98 8.28
C THR A 145 -13.45 4.65 7.51
N LEU A 146 -14.15 3.90 6.67
CA LEU A 146 -15.29 4.39 5.89
C LEU A 146 -16.39 4.92 6.80
N ARG A 147 -16.75 4.18 7.85
CA ARG A 147 -17.78 4.58 8.83
C ARG A 147 -17.39 5.88 9.54
N HIS A 148 -16.14 5.99 10.01
CA HIS A 148 -15.67 7.19 10.68
C HIS A 148 -15.73 8.41 9.77
N MET A 149 -15.24 8.30 8.54
CA MET A 149 -15.25 9.39 7.57
C MET A 149 -16.68 9.80 7.19
N LYS A 150 -17.57 8.83 6.94
CA LYS A 150 -18.97 9.10 6.60
C LYS A 150 -19.68 9.86 7.72
N THR A 151 -19.51 9.44 8.98
CA THR A 151 -20.08 10.13 10.15
C THR A 151 -19.55 11.56 10.29
N ASN A 152 -18.33 11.83 9.84
CA ASN A 152 -17.75 13.17 9.79
C ASN A 152 -18.09 13.96 8.50
N GLY A 153 -19.05 13.49 7.70
CA GLY A 153 -19.56 14.21 6.53
C GLY A 153 -18.68 14.14 5.27
N LEU A 154 -17.69 13.25 5.24
CA LEU A 154 -16.86 13.07 4.05
C LEU A 154 -17.61 12.32 2.94
N ALA A 155 -17.31 12.71 1.70
CA ALA A 155 -17.77 12.04 0.50
C ALA A 155 -17.02 10.71 0.29
N VAL A 156 -17.49 9.69 0.99
CA VAL A 156 -17.04 8.28 0.92
C VAL A 156 -18.27 7.36 0.98
N PRO A 157 -18.19 6.10 0.52
CA PRO A 157 -19.26 5.15 0.76
C PRO A 157 -19.35 4.80 2.24
N GLN A 158 -20.56 4.62 2.77
CA GLN A 158 -20.73 3.95 4.05
C GLN A 158 -20.44 2.45 3.90
N ALA A 159 -19.95 1.81 4.96
CA ALA A 159 -19.67 0.38 4.95
C ALA A 159 -20.08 -0.34 6.25
N TRP A 160 -20.31 -1.64 6.12
CA TRP A 160 -20.80 -2.51 7.18
C TRP A 160 -20.17 -3.90 7.09
N LEU A 161 -19.66 -4.39 8.22
CA LEU A 161 -19.35 -5.80 8.37
C LEU A 161 -20.66 -6.60 8.40
N PRO A 162 -20.67 -7.84 7.88
CA PRO A 162 -21.81 -8.73 8.06
C PRO A 162 -22.04 -9.01 9.56
N PRO A 163 -23.29 -9.28 9.98
CA PRO A 163 -23.56 -9.75 11.34
C PRO A 163 -22.70 -10.98 11.67
N LYS A 164 -22.21 -11.07 12.92
CA LYS A 164 -21.44 -12.23 13.38
C LYS A 164 -22.32 -13.49 13.28
N SER A 165 -21.94 -14.41 12.38
CA SER A 165 -22.55 -15.73 12.25
C SER A 165 -21.57 -16.80 12.73
N ALA A 166 -22.06 -17.75 13.53
CA ALA A 166 -21.27 -18.88 14.00
C ALA A 166 -20.87 -19.84 12.86
N ASP A 167 -21.62 -19.81 11.75
CA ASP A 167 -21.48 -20.74 10.63
C ASP A 167 -20.76 -20.13 9.42
N ALA A 168 -20.41 -18.83 9.47
CA ALA A 168 -19.75 -18.16 8.36
C ALA A 168 -18.40 -18.83 8.05
N PRO A 169 -18.14 -19.24 6.79
CA PRO A 169 -16.86 -19.84 6.44
C PRO A 169 -15.73 -18.88 6.77
N GLU A 170 -14.76 -19.35 7.54
CA GLU A 170 -13.58 -18.58 7.89
C GLU A 170 -12.86 -17.99 6.65
N GLN A 171 -12.97 -18.66 5.51
CA GLN A 171 -12.32 -18.26 4.27
C GLN A 171 -13.07 -17.16 3.52
N PHE A 172 -14.33 -16.88 3.84
CA PHE A 172 -15.12 -15.85 3.16
C PHE A 172 -15.01 -14.51 3.90
N ILE A 173 -14.06 -13.67 3.46
CA ILE A 173 -13.82 -12.35 4.05
C ILE A 173 -14.48 -11.30 3.17
N TYR A 174 -15.61 -10.78 3.63
CA TYR A 174 -16.38 -9.79 2.88
C TYR A 174 -17.01 -8.75 3.79
N PHE A 175 -17.47 -7.66 3.17
CA PHE A 175 -18.29 -6.64 3.80
C PHE A 175 -19.15 -5.93 2.77
N PHE A 176 -20.12 -5.15 3.22
CA PHE A 176 -21.01 -4.34 2.39
C PHE A 176 -20.54 -2.90 2.36
N GLU A 177 -20.65 -2.25 1.21
CA GLU A 177 -20.45 -0.81 1.07
C GLU A 177 -21.52 -0.19 0.18
N GLU A 178 -21.82 1.09 0.38
CA GLU A 178 -22.66 1.84 -0.55
C GLU A 178 -22.07 1.83 -1.96
N TYR A 179 -22.93 1.74 -2.97
CA TYR A 179 -22.49 1.94 -4.34
C TYR A 179 -22.02 3.39 -4.52
N ALA A 180 -20.74 3.58 -4.80
CA ALA A 180 -20.17 4.89 -5.08
C ALA A 180 -20.54 5.32 -6.51
N GLU A 181 -21.45 6.29 -6.60
CA GLU A 181 -21.88 6.87 -7.88
C GLU A 181 -20.75 7.64 -8.58
N GLY A 182 -20.89 7.80 -9.89
CA GLY A 182 -19.95 8.54 -10.74
C GLY A 182 -18.98 7.64 -11.51
N ARG A 183 -17.94 8.25 -12.07
CA ARG A 183 -16.95 7.59 -12.92
C ARG A 183 -15.54 7.74 -12.33
N PRO A 184 -14.71 6.68 -12.31
CA PRO A 184 -13.32 6.81 -11.85
C PRO A 184 -12.57 7.88 -12.65
N ALA A 185 -11.77 8.69 -11.96
CA ALA A 185 -10.92 9.66 -12.59
C ALA A 185 -9.98 8.99 -13.62
N PRO A 186 -9.71 9.62 -14.77
CA PRO A 186 -8.86 9.04 -15.78
C PRO A 186 -7.47 8.71 -15.23
N LYS A 187 -7.01 7.48 -15.47
CA LYS A 187 -5.65 7.07 -15.12
C LYS A 187 -4.64 7.92 -15.89
N ARG A 188 -3.77 8.61 -15.16
CA ARG A 188 -2.69 9.38 -15.76
C ARG A 188 -1.42 8.54 -15.83
N LYS A 189 -0.74 8.63 -16.97
CA LYS A 189 0.57 8.01 -17.13
C LYS A 189 1.62 8.96 -16.54
N PRO A 190 2.66 8.44 -15.87
CA PRO A 190 3.77 9.28 -15.40
C PRO A 190 4.49 10.05 -16.53
N SER A 191 4.33 9.62 -17.80
CA SER A 191 4.82 10.35 -18.96
C SER A 191 4.01 11.59 -19.34
N ASP A 192 2.83 11.78 -18.76
CA ASP A 192 1.98 12.95 -19.01
C ASP A 192 2.43 14.14 -18.15
N VAL A 193 3.38 14.88 -18.70
CA VAL A 193 3.94 16.12 -18.13
C VAL A 193 3.28 17.39 -18.71
N SER A 194 2.14 17.23 -19.39
CA SER A 194 1.43 18.35 -20.01
C SER A 194 0.95 19.36 -18.95
N PRO A 195 0.84 20.65 -19.30
CA PRO A 195 0.18 21.63 -18.44
C PRO A 195 -1.25 21.21 -18.06
N ILE A 196 -1.71 21.69 -16.90
CA ILE A 196 -3.09 21.50 -16.41
C ILE A 196 -4.06 22.06 -17.45
N ASN A 197 -5.01 21.23 -17.92
CA ASN A 197 -6.15 21.65 -18.72
C ASN A 197 -7.37 21.98 -17.82
N SER A 198 -8.50 22.37 -18.40
CA SER A 198 -9.71 22.73 -17.64
C SER A 198 -10.28 21.59 -16.81
N GLN A 199 -10.32 20.36 -17.34
CA GLN A 199 -10.79 19.18 -16.60
C GLN A 199 -9.87 18.86 -15.42
N ASP A 200 -8.55 18.98 -15.65
CA ASP A 200 -7.54 18.80 -14.61
C ASP A 200 -7.69 19.85 -13.50
N SER A 201 -7.96 21.10 -13.88
CA SER A 201 -8.19 22.19 -12.93
C SER A 201 -9.41 21.91 -12.05
N THR A 202 -10.54 21.54 -12.64
CA THR A 202 -11.77 21.20 -11.89
C THR A 202 -11.52 20.07 -10.90
N LEU A 203 -10.83 19.01 -11.33
CA LEU A 203 -10.46 17.89 -10.46
C LEU A 203 -9.56 18.35 -9.30
N VAL A 204 -8.51 19.12 -9.58
CA VAL A 204 -7.56 19.59 -8.56
C VAL A 204 -8.25 20.50 -7.54
N ASP A 205 -9.10 21.42 -8.00
CA ASP A 205 -9.88 22.29 -7.11
C ASP A 205 -10.84 21.48 -6.24
N SER A 206 -11.51 20.48 -6.82
CA SER A 206 -12.40 19.60 -6.07
C SER A 206 -11.64 18.71 -5.08
N LEU A 207 -10.45 18.24 -5.42
CA LEU A 207 -9.58 17.49 -4.52
C LEU A 207 -9.10 18.35 -3.36
N ALA A 208 -8.73 19.61 -3.62
CA ALA A 208 -8.31 20.54 -2.58
C ALA A 208 -9.44 20.73 -1.53
N ARG A 209 -10.68 20.95 -1.97
CA ARG A 209 -11.84 21.04 -1.06
C ARG A 209 -12.07 19.74 -0.28
N TRP A 210 -11.97 18.60 -0.95
CA TRP A 210 -12.15 17.29 -0.31
C TRP A 210 -11.07 17.04 0.76
N PHE A 211 -9.80 17.35 0.49
CA PHE A 211 -8.72 17.24 1.47
C PHE A 211 -8.85 18.25 2.62
N CYS A 212 -9.38 19.46 2.37
CA CYS A 212 -9.70 20.40 3.45
C CYS A 212 -10.73 19.81 4.43
N ALA A 213 -11.74 19.10 3.91
CA ALA A 213 -12.71 18.39 4.74
C ALA A 213 -12.07 17.18 5.46
N LEU A 214 -11.17 16.44 4.80
CA LEU A 214 -10.45 15.34 5.46
C LEU A 214 -9.58 15.82 6.63
N GLU A 215 -8.95 16.98 6.50
CA GLU A 215 -8.09 17.53 7.55
C GLU A 215 -8.84 17.86 8.85
N THR A 216 -10.16 18.06 8.83
CA THR A 216 -10.91 18.27 10.07
C THR A 216 -11.02 17.01 10.92
N VAL A 217 -10.71 15.83 10.35
CA VAL A 217 -10.72 14.54 11.04
C VAL A 217 -9.31 14.22 11.55
N SER A 218 -9.12 14.26 12.87
CA SER A 218 -7.81 14.11 13.51
C SER A 218 -7.81 13.14 14.68
N PHE A 219 -6.64 12.60 14.99
CA PHE A 219 -6.46 11.51 15.96
C PHE A 219 -5.23 11.75 16.85
N PRO A 220 -5.22 11.24 18.10
CA PRO A 220 -4.10 11.40 19.03
C PRO A 220 -3.06 10.26 18.94
N ARG A 221 -3.22 9.32 18.00
CA ARG A 221 -2.35 8.15 17.82
C ARG A 221 -2.16 7.82 16.35
N PHE A 222 -1.13 7.04 16.04
CA PHE A 222 -0.68 6.73 14.69
C PHE A 222 -0.75 5.23 14.43
N GLY A 223 -1.43 4.83 13.38
CA GLY A 223 -1.82 3.44 13.13
C GLY A 223 -2.90 3.39 12.05
N SER A 224 -3.82 2.44 12.10
CA SER A 224 -5.02 2.44 11.25
C SER A 224 -6.27 2.47 12.13
N LEU A 225 -7.42 2.83 11.57
CA LEU A 225 -8.68 2.77 12.32
C LEU A 225 -9.16 1.33 12.45
N HIS A 226 -9.66 0.97 13.62
CA HIS A 226 -10.22 -0.35 13.94
C HIS A 226 -11.46 -0.17 14.82
N PHE A 227 -12.25 -1.23 14.94
CA PHE A 227 -13.28 -1.32 15.97
C PHE A 227 -12.67 -1.66 17.33
N GLU A 228 -13.27 -1.14 18.40
CA GLU A 228 -13.07 -1.67 19.75
C GLU A 228 -13.82 -3.00 19.93
N ASP A 229 -13.74 -3.59 21.13
CA ASP A 229 -14.34 -4.88 21.44
C ASP A 229 -15.89 -4.89 21.33
N ASP A 230 -16.51 -3.71 21.28
CA ASP A 230 -17.95 -3.51 21.10
C ASP A 230 -18.41 -3.54 19.63
N ASP A 231 -17.49 -3.68 18.67
CA ASP A 231 -17.71 -3.62 17.21
C ASP A 231 -18.39 -2.32 16.69
N GLU A 232 -18.48 -1.29 17.52
CA GLU A 232 -19.17 -0.03 17.21
C GLU A 232 -18.23 1.17 17.34
N SER A 233 -17.53 1.25 18.47
CA SER A 233 -16.58 2.31 18.78
C SER A 233 -15.32 2.19 17.92
N ILE A 234 -14.77 3.32 17.51
CA ILE A 234 -13.64 3.40 16.59
C ILE A 234 -12.40 3.89 17.33
N MET A 235 -11.32 3.13 17.25
CA MET A 235 -10.03 3.47 17.83
C MET A 235 -8.90 3.44 16.79
N VAL A 236 -7.74 3.99 17.17
CA VAL A 236 -6.50 3.83 16.39
C VAL A 236 -5.77 2.58 16.85
N GLY A 237 -5.84 1.53 16.03
CA GLY A 237 -5.18 0.24 16.24
C GLY A 237 -3.92 0.04 15.38
N PRO A 238 -3.50 -1.21 15.17
CA PRO A 238 -2.28 -1.52 14.42
C PRO A 238 -2.24 -0.91 13.01
N PHE A 239 -1.05 -0.56 12.54
CA PHE A 239 -0.80 0.00 11.21
C PHE A 239 -1.01 -1.05 10.11
N VAL A 240 -2.19 -1.02 9.48
CA VAL A 240 -2.60 -1.92 8.40
C VAL A 240 -2.02 -1.41 7.08
N ARG A 241 -0.88 -1.98 6.67
CA ARG A 241 -0.18 -1.58 5.45
C ARG A 241 -0.19 -2.64 4.36
N LYS A 242 -0.16 -2.17 3.12
CA LYS A 242 -0.06 -3.01 1.92
C LYS A 242 1.35 -3.55 1.73
N PHE A 243 1.71 -4.77 2.15
CA PHE A 243 2.78 -5.58 1.51
C PHE A 243 2.62 -7.08 1.81
N GLU A 244 3.34 -7.90 1.05
CA GLU A 244 3.23 -9.37 0.96
C GLU A 244 3.87 -10.14 2.15
N ASP A 245 4.35 -9.44 3.18
CA ASP A 245 4.99 -10.03 4.37
C ASP A 245 4.02 -10.36 5.53
N LEU A 246 2.71 -10.20 5.31
CA LEU A 246 1.64 -10.47 6.28
C LEU A 246 1.32 -11.98 6.40
N VAL A 247 2.35 -12.78 6.65
CA VAL A 247 2.28 -14.25 6.70
C VAL A 247 2.50 -14.83 8.10
N MET A 248 2.89 -13.99 9.06
CA MET A 248 3.14 -14.37 10.46
C MET A 248 2.73 -13.26 11.43
N SER A 249 2.18 -13.68 12.58
CA SER A 249 1.81 -12.79 13.67
C SER A 249 3.04 -12.33 14.47
N PRO A 250 3.10 -11.08 14.98
CA PRO A 250 2.13 -10.01 14.73
C PRO A 250 2.25 -9.48 13.28
N PHE A 251 1.13 -9.45 12.55
CA PHE A 251 1.13 -9.07 11.13
C PHE A 251 1.44 -7.58 10.93
N PHE A 252 1.03 -6.76 11.90
CA PHE A 252 1.08 -5.31 11.82
C PHE A 252 1.77 -4.71 13.04
N ILE A 253 2.34 -3.53 12.85
CA ILE A 253 2.99 -2.75 13.89
C ILE A 253 1.90 -2.14 14.77
N LYS A 254 2.05 -2.23 16.10
CA LYS A 254 1.11 -1.61 17.04
C LYS A 254 1.04 -0.09 16.85
N ALA A 255 -0.10 0.49 17.22
CA ALA A 255 -0.29 1.94 17.18
C ALA A 255 0.79 2.69 17.97
N GLN A 256 1.39 3.70 17.36
CA GLN A 256 2.49 4.48 17.93
C GLN A 256 2.02 5.86 18.42
N PRO A 257 2.78 6.50 19.34
CA PRO A 257 2.51 7.87 19.78
C PRO A 257 2.77 8.94 18.72
N THR A 258 3.67 8.69 17.76
CA THR A 258 4.00 9.63 16.67
C THR A 258 4.14 8.91 15.32
N ALA A 259 3.98 9.65 14.22
CA ALA A 259 4.26 9.12 12.88
C ALA A 259 5.73 8.71 12.74
N LYS A 260 6.66 9.44 13.38
CA LYS A 260 8.09 9.09 13.40
C LYS A 260 8.31 7.68 13.96
N LEU A 261 7.76 7.40 15.14
CA LEU A 261 7.90 6.08 15.76
C LEU A 261 7.24 4.97 14.93
N MET A 262 6.12 5.26 14.25
CA MET A 262 5.48 4.32 13.33
C MET A 262 6.37 3.97 12.14
N TYR A 263 6.97 4.97 11.47
CA TYR A 263 7.89 4.74 10.37
C TYR A 263 9.19 4.06 10.82
N LEU A 264 9.76 4.45 11.97
CA LEU A 264 10.94 3.82 12.52
C LEU A 264 10.69 2.35 12.85
N ALA A 265 9.57 2.02 13.50
CA ALA A 265 9.21 0.64 13.78
C ALA A 265 9.04 -0.20 12.49
N LEU A 266 8.52 0.41 11.42
CA LEU A 266 8.42 -0.24 10.11
C LEU A 266 9.79 -0.53 9.52
N ILE A 267 10.66 0.47 9.47
CA ILE A 267 12.00 0.35 8.91
C ILE A 267 12.82 -0.64 9.74
N ASP A 268 12.71 -0.60 11.07
CA ASP A 268 13.40 -1.51 11.99
C ASP A 268 12.97 -2.96 11.78
N ASN A 269 11.67 -3.20 11.56
CA ASN A 269 11.20 -4.52 11.16
C ASN A 269 11.79 -4.97 9.81
N MET A 270 11.86 -4.08 8.81
CA MET A 270 12.48 -4.41 7.51
C MET A 270 13.99 -4.71 7.64
N ILE A 271 14.70 -3.96 8.48
CA ILE A 271 16.11 -4.18 8.84
C ILE A 271 16.27 -5.54 9.49
N GLN A 272 15.45 -5.87 10.49
CA GLN A 272 15.52 -7.15 11.19
C GLN A 272 15.27 -8.33 10.24
N GLN A 273 14.22 -8.26 9.41
CA GLN A 273 13.95 -9.29 8.40
C GLN A 273 15.08 -9.44 7.37
N THR A 274 15.83 -8.37 7.11
CA THR A 274 17.04 -8.43 6.27
C THR A 274 18.17 -9.15 7.00
N LEU A 275 18.41 -8.84 8.27
CA LEU A 275 19.40 -9.53 9.10
C LEU A 275 19.07 -11.02 9.29
N ASP A 276 17.80 -11.37 9.34
CA ASP A 276 17.33 -12.76 9.43
C ASP A 276 17.41 -13.49 8.08
N GLY A 277 17.69 -12.78 6.99
CA GLY A 277 17.83 -13.37 5.66
C GLY A 277 16.50 -13.81 5.04
N VAL A 278 15.39 -13.24 5.48
CA VAL A 278 14.03 -13.58 5.04
C VAL A 278 13.38 -12.47 4.20
N ARG A 279 14.04 -11.32 4.03
CA ARG A 279 13.54 -10.22 3.19
C ARG A 279 14.09 -10.26 1.77
N TYR A 280 15.39 -10.09 1.58
CA TYR A 280 16.01 -9.88 0.27
C TYR A 280 16.80 -11.09 -0.24
N PRO A 281 16.91 -11.27 -1.58
CA PRO A 281 17.89 -12.17 -2.18
C PRO A 281 19.33 -11.79 -1.81
N ALA A 282 20.23 -12.77 -1.81
CA ALA A 282 21.62 -12.61 -1.35
C ALA A 282 22.41 -11.51 -2.10
N ASP A 283 22.16 -11.34 -3.41
CA ASP A 283 22.80 -10.34 -4.26
C ASP A 283 22.32 -8.90 -3.99
N ARG A 284 21.25 -8.74 -3.21
CA ARG A 284 20.63 -7.43 -2.90
C ARG A 284 20.62 -7.08 -1.42
N GLU A 285 21.13 -7.97 -0.58
CA GLU A 285 20.92 -7.88 0.87
C GLU A 285 21.69 -6.73 1.50
N ILE A 286 22.99 -6.59 1.19
CA ILE A 286 23.85 -5.52 1.72
C ILE A 286 23.38 -4.15 1.23
N GLU A 287 23.09 -4.02 -0.07
CA GLU A 287 22.61 -2.75 -0.64
C GLU A 287 21.31 -2.29 0.03
N ALA A 288 20.36 -3.21 0.26
CA ALA A 288 19.07 -2.89 0.83
C ALA A 288 19.18 -2.56 2.32
N TYR A 289 20.06 -3.28 3.03
CA TYR A 289 20.38 -2.97 4.41
C TYR A 289 20.91 -1.54 4.58
N LEU A 290 21.92 -1.17 3.79
CA LEU A 290 22.50 0.19 3.81
C LEU A 290 21.46 1.26 3.46
N ALA A 291 20.63 1.01 2.44
CA ALA A 291 19.55 1.93 2.08
C ALA A 291 18.52 2.08 3.20
N LEU A 292 18.18 1.00 3.91
CA LEU A 292 17.28 1.05 5.06
C LEU A 292 17.90 1.84 6.23
N LEU A 293 19.18 1.67 6.52
CA LEU A 293 19.89 2.49 7.52
C LEU A 293 19.85 3.98 7.17
N GLU A 294 20.04 4.32 5.89
CA GLU A 294 19.92 5.70 5.42
C GLU A 294 18.51 6.24 5.64
N VAL A 295 17.48 5.53 5.18
CA VAL A 295 16.07 5.96 5.34
C VAL A 295 15.71 6.08 6.82
N ARG A 296 16.16 5.13 7.65
CA ARG A 296 15.99 5.19 9.10
C ARG A 296 16.57 6.48 9.69
N SER A 297 17.80 6.84 9.29
CA SER A 297 18.46 8.07 9.73
C SER A 297 17.69 9.32 9.30
N LEU A 298 17.16 9.35 8.07
CA LEU A 298 16.36 10.48 7.57
C LEU A 298 15.04 10.64 8.33
N VAL A 299 14.34 9.54 8.59
CA VAL A 299 13.09 9.52 9.36
C VAL A 299 13.35 9.96 10.81
N ALA A 300 14.40 9.44 11.45
CA ALA A 300 14.75 9.78 12.82
C ALA A 300 15.00 11.29 12.99
N GLY A 301 15.67 11.91 12.03
CA GLY A 301 15.96 13.35 12.01
C GLY A 301 14.85 14.24 11.45
N CYS A 302 13.64 13.73 11.17
CA CYS A 302 12.58 14.52 10.56
C CYS A 302 11.55 15.02 11.60
N ASP A 303 11.68 16.28 12.01
CA ASP A 303 10.80 16.89 13.02
C ASP A 303 9.33 16.96 12.58
N ALA A 304 9.07 17.06 11.28
CA ALA A 304 7.71 17.06 10.74
C ALA A 304 6.92 15.77 11.08
N LEU A 305 7.61 14.67 11.41
CA LEU A 305 6.99 13.39 11.80
C LEU A 305 6.69 13.27 13.31
N ASP A 306 7.16 14.21 14.14
CA ASP A 306 6.96 14.20 15.60
C ASP A 306 5.69 14.92 16.07
N SER A 307 4.73 15.13 15.16
CA SER A 307 3.41 15.66 15.52
C SER A 307 2.70 14.74 16.52
N GLU A 308 2.06 15.33 17.52
CA GLU A 308 1.14 14.63 18.44
C GLU A 308 -0.27 14.45 17.84
N ARG A 309 -0.58 15.21 16.78
CA ARG A 309 -1.85 15.11 16.04
C ARG A 309 -1.65 14.39 14.73
N GLY A 310 -2.43 13.32 14.56
CA GLY A 310 -2.48 12.48 13.37
C GLY A 310 -3.68 12.78 12.49
N TYR A 311 -3.54 12.50 11.20
CA TYR A 311 -4.52 12.70 10.14
C TYR A 311 -4.57 11.48 9.24
N LEU A 312 -5.75 11.17 8.71
CA LEU A 312 -5.92 10.03 7.83
C LEU A 312 -5.22 10.26 6.48
N LYS A 313 -4.52 9.23 6.01
CA LYS A 313 -3.90 9.17 4.69
C LYS A 313 -4.36 7.92 3.94
N HIS A 314 -4.68 8.11 2.67
CA HIS A 314 -5.01 7.00 1.78
C HIS A 314 -3.75 6.17 1.45
N GLY A 315 -3.81 4.85 1.60
CA GLY A 315 -2.63 3.97 1.48
C GLY A 315 -2.22 3.58 0.06
N ASP A 316 -3.10 3.78 -0.92
CA ASP A 316 -2.83 3.49 -2.34
C ASP A 316 -3.39 4.59 -3.26
N ASP A 317 -2.99 5.83 -3.03
CA ASP A 317 -3.51 7.07 -3.62
C ASP A 317 -3.07 7.30 -5.09
N LYS A 318 -3.24 6.28 -5.94
CA LYS A 318 -2.80 6.23 -7.34
C LYS A 318 -3.72 6.93 -8.35
N GLY A 319 -4.83 7.49 -7.88
CA GLY A 319 -5.73 8.40 -8.59
C GLY A 319 -6.97 7.74 -9.21
N ASP A 320 -7.01 6.41 -9.33
CA ASP A 320 -8.18 5.70 -9.85
C ASP A 320 -9.27 5.44 -8.80
N GLN A 321 -9.02 5.82 -7.54
CA GLN A 321 -9.98 5.77 -6.44
C GLN A 321 -10.88 7.00 -6.33
N TRP A 322 -10.66 8.02 -7.16
CA TRP A 322 -11.46 9.25 -7.16
C TRP A 322 -12.67 9.09 -8.08
N MET A 323 -13.87 8.99 -7.50
CA MET A 323 -15.11 8.91 -8.26
C MET A 323 -15.59 10.32 -8.59
N LEU A 324 -15.81 10.60 -9.86
CA LEU A 324 -16.18 11.92 -10.38
C LEU A 324 -17.66 11.95 -10.77
N ASN A 325 -18.34 13.06 -10.45
CA ASN A 325 -19.66 13.36 -11.01
C ASN A 325 -19.54 13.84 -12.47
N ASP A 326 -20.69 14.16 -13.09
CA ASP A 326 -20.72 14.60 -14.49
C ASP A 326 -20.05 15.97 -14.71
N GLU A 327 -19.88 16.77 -13.66
CA GLU A 327 -19.13 18.03 -13.69
C GLU A 327 -17.60 17.83 -13.55
N GLY A 328 -17.14 16.61 -13.28
CA GLY A 328 -15.72 16.30 -13.07
C GLY A 328 -15.21 16.60 -11.65
N CYS A 329 -16.11 16.85 -10.70
CA CYS A 329 -15.81 17.03 -9.28
C CYS A 329 -15.82 15.70 -8.53
N ILE A 330 -15.11 15.62 -7.41
CA ILE A 330 -15.10 14.46 -6.51
C ILE A 330 -16.50 14.25 -5.93
N ALA A 331 -17.11 13.13 -6.31
CA ALA A 331 -18.38 12.63 -5.77
C ALA A 331 -18.16 11.66 -4.60
N SER A 332 -17.10 10.85 -4.67
CA SER A 332 -16.73 9.89 -3.62
C SER A 332 -15.27 9.48 -3.74
N VAL A 333 -14.65 9.03 -2.65
CA VAL A 333 -13.32 8.41 -2.64
C VAL A 333 -13.43 7.00 -2.08
N ILE A 334 -12.96 6.00 -2.83
CA ILE A 334 -13.06 4.57 -2.50
C ILE A 334 -11.69 3.95 -2.20
N ASP A 335 -11.62 2.62 -2.03
CA ASP A 335 -10.37 1.83 -1.90
C ASP A 335 -9.52 2.11 -0.64
N TRP A 336 -10.17 2.25 0.52
CA TRP A 336 -9.54 2.66 1.79
C TRP A 336 -8.82 1.54 2.56
N GLU A 337 -8.70 0.35 1.99
CA GLU A 337 -8.14 -0.86 2.62
C GLU A 337 -6.78 -0.68 3.31
N TRP A 338 -5.91 0.19 2.80
CA TRP A 338 -4.56 0.37 3.35
C TRP A 338 -4.35 1.73 4.02
N SER A 339 -5.45 2.38 4.38
CA SER A 339 -5.40 3.69 5.01
C SER A 339 -4.81 3.64 6.42
N PHE A 340 -4.20 4.74 6.80
CA PHE A 340 -3.48 4.87 8.06
C PHE A 340 -3.40 6.33 8.49
N ILE A 341 -3.01 6.55 9.74
CA ILE A 341 -2.91 7.84 10.38
C ILE A 341 -1.43 8.24 10.45
N THR A 342 -1.12 9.42 9.94
CA THR A 342 0.23 9.99 9.87
C THR A 342 0.20 11.48 10.26
N CYS A 343 1.33 12.18 10.25
CA CYS A 343 1.37 13.60 10.56
C CYS A 343 0.75 14.44 9.44
N LYS A 344 0.36 15.69 9.74
CA LYS A 344 -0.25 16.61 8.76
C LYS A 344 0.59 16.77 7.49
N ALA A 345 1.91 16.94 7.65
CA ALA A 345 2.82 17.18 6.54
C ALA A 345 2.88 16.00 5.56
N ASP A 346 2.68 14.76 6.04
CA ASP A 346 2.67 13.56 5.21
C ASP A 346 1.25 13.25 4.67
N ALA A 347 0.21 13.42 5.49
CA ALA A 347 -1.18 13.19 5.10
C ALA A 347 -1.62 14.08 3.94
N PHE A 348 -1.14 15.34 3.91
CA PHE A 348 -1.46 16.33 2.88
C PHE A 348 -0.26 16.68 1.97
N ALA A 349 0.75 15.81 1.93
CA ALA A 349 1.74 15.82 0.86
C ALA A 349 1.04 15.57 -0.50
N PRO A 350 1.66 15.94 -1.64
CA PRO A 350 1.00 15.75 -2.93
C PRO A 350 0.76 14.25 -3.19
N PRO A 351 -0.44 13.86 -3.67
CA PRO A 351 -0.79 12.46 -3.87
C PRO A 351 0.19 11.73 -4.78
N TYR A 352 0.39 10.42 -4.55
CA TYR A 352 1.26 9.62 -5.42
C TYR A 352 0.76 9.57 -6.87
N ALA A 353 -0.54 9.75 -7.10
CA ALA A 353 -1.13 9.94 -8.43
C ALA A 353 -0.50 11.07 -9.27
N PHE A 354 0.14 12.06 -8.63
CA PHE A 354 0.75 13.20 -9.32
C PHE A 354 2.20 12.94 -9.72
N VAL A 355 2.80 11.83 -9.29
CA VAL A 355 4.18 11.48 -9.62
C VAL A 355 4.37 11.28 -11.12
N ASP A 356 5.38 11.95 -11.69
CA ASP A 356 5.76 11.89 -13.10
C ASP A 356 7.07 11.13 -13.36
N ASN A 357 7.47 11.05 -14.62
CA ASN A 357 8.71 10.42 -15.05
C ASN A 357 9.96 11.10 -14.49
N ASP A 358 9.94 12.41 -14.28
CA ASP A 358 11.09 13.12 -13.74
C ASP A 358 11.30 12.75 -12.27
N PHE A 359 10.22 12.63 -11.50
CA PHE A 359 10.28 11.99 -10.20
C PHE A 359 10.78 10.54 -10.33
N LEU A 360 10.13 9.66 -11.10
CA LEU A 360 10.40 8.21 -11.09
C LEU A 360 11.78 7.80 -11.63
N VAL A 361 12.30 8.54 -12.62
CA VAL A 361 13.54 8.22 -13.32
C VAL A 361 14.69 9.06 -12.78
N LYS A 362 14.50 10.37 -12.61
CA LYS A 362 15.57 11.31 -12.24
C LYS A 362 15.63 11.58 -10.74
N GLY A 363 14.58 11.27 -9.98
CA GLY A 363 14.48 11.69 -8.58
C GLY A 363 14.34 13.21 -8.47
N SER A 364 13.41 13.81 -9.20
CA SER A 364 13.19 15.25 -9.14
C SER A 364 12.47 15.67 -7.85
N ASN A 365 12.99 16.69 -7.18
CA ASN A 365 12.33 17.41 -6.09
C ASN A 365 11.56 18.65 -6.56
N VAL A 366 11.57 18.95 -7.86
CA VAL A 366 10.82 20.08 -8.43
C VAL A 366 9.33 19.73 -8.43
N LEU A 367 8.49 20.68 -8.01
CA LEU A 367 7.03 20.53 -8.09
C LEU A 367 6.60 20.54 -9.55
N ASN A 368 5.83 19.54 -9.95
CA ASN A 368 5.25 19.52 -11.30
C ASN A 368 3.95 20.34 -11.37
N HIS A 369 3.37 20.45 -12.57
CA HIS A 369 2.19 21.28 -12.81
C HIS A 369 1.00 20.94 -11.91
N ARG A 370 0.79 19.66 -11.54
CA ARG A 370 -0.33 19.23 -10.69
C ARG A 370 -0.10 19.53 -9.22
N GLU A 371 1.14 19.38 -8.77
CA GLU A 371 1.54 19.74 -7.42
C GLU A 371 1.47 21.26 -7.23
N GLN A 372 1.92 22.04 -8.23
CA GLN A 372 1.77 23.49 -8.24
C GLN A 372 0.29 23.91 -8.22
N ALA A 373 -0.54 23.30 -9.06
CA ALA A 373 -1.97 23.58 -9.10
C ALA A 373 -2.67 23.25 -7.77
N LEU A 374 -2.33 22.13 -7.13
CA LEU A 374 -2.90 21.76 -5.84
C LEU A 374 -2.48 22.73 -4.72
N ALA A 375 -1.21 23.13 -4.69
CA ALA A 375 -0.76 24.15 -3.74
C ALA A 375 -1.50 25.47 -3.97
N TYR A 376 -1.65 25.90 -5.22
CA TYR A 376 -2.41 27.11 -5.57
C TYR A 376 -3.90 27.01 -5.18
N ALA A 377 -4.55 25.87 -5.45
CA ALA A 377 -5.95 25.64 -5.08
C ALA A 377 -6.16 25.73 -3.57
N TYR A 378 -5.22 25.24 -2.75
CA TYR A 378 -5.26 25.44 -1.30
C TYR A 378 -5.14 26.92 -0.91
N GLU A 379 -4.29 27.70 -1.57
CA GLU A 379 -4.17 29.14 -1.29
C GLU A 379 -5.45 29.89 -1.64
N GLN A 380 -6.15 29.51 -2.72
CA GLN A 380 -7.46 30.08 -3.05
C GLN A 380 -8.54 29.74 -2.02
N LEU A 381 -8.33 28.69 -1.21
CA LEU A 381 -9.19 28.30 -0.10
C LEU A 381 -8.70 28.85 1.25
N ASP A 382 -7.72 29.77 1.26
CA ASP A 382 -7.07 30.31 2.48
C ASP A 382 -6.40 29.22 3.35
N ARG A 383 -5.97 28.13 2.71
CA ARG A 383 -5.29 26.98 3.35
C ARG A 383 -3.80 26.95 3.04
N HIS A 384 -3.12 28.04 3.37
CA HIS A 384 -1.67 28.17 3.20
C HIS A 384 -0.88 27.06 3.92
N ASP A 385 -1.41 26.54 5.02
CA ASP A 385 -0.85 25.41 5.77
C ASP A 385 -0.82 24.11 4.94
N LEU A 386 -1.88 23.82 4.16
CA LEU A 386 -1.93 22.66 3.28
C LEU A 386 -1.13 22.86 2.00
N ALA A 387 -1.12 24.08 1.45
CA ALA A 387 -0.22 24.44 0.35
C ALA A 387 1.25 24.18 0.71
N GLU A 388 1.63 24.47 1.95
CA GLU A 388 2.99 24.21 2.44
C GLU A 388 3.30 22.71 2.59
N CYS A 389 2.30 21.90 2.99
CA CYS A 389 2.44 20.43 3.00
C CYS A 389 2.74 19.89 1.60
N VAL A 390 2.10 20.44 0.56
CA VAL A 390 2.37 20.10 -0.84
C VAL A 390 3.80 20.49 -1.23
N ARG A 391 4.20 21.74 -0.94
CA ARG A 391 5.52 22.28 -1.32
C ARG A 391 6.69 21.53 -0.68
N LYS A 392 6.52 21.09 0.57
CA LYS A 392 7.53 20.31 1.32
C LYS A 392 7.35 18.80 1.20
N GLY A 393 6.33 18.34 0.47
CA GLY A 393 5.85 16.95 0.51
C GLY A 393 6.67 15.95 -0.32
N LYS A 394 7.62 16.40 -1.14
CA LYS A 394 8.49 15.51 -1.95
C LYS A 394 9.20 14.45 -1.10
N LYS A 395 9.61 14.80 0.12
CA LYS A 395 10.26 13.87 1.04
C LYS A 395 9.35 12.67 1.38
N PHE A 396 8.05 12.91 1.53
CA PHE A 396 7.07 11.87 1.83
C PHE A 396 6.69 11.05 0.60
N GLN A 397 6.63 11.65 -0.59
CA GLN A 397 6.51 10.90 -1.84
C GLN A 397 7.70 9.95 -2.06
N HIS A 398 8.93 10.41 -1.80
CA HIS A 398 10.13 9.57 -1.87
C HIS A 398 10.12 8.45 -0.82
N LEU A 399 9.76 8.76 0.42
CA LEU A 399 9.64 7.77 1.49
C LEU A 399 8.60 6.70 1.13
N TYR A 400 7.41 7.12 0.70
CA TYR A 400 6.35 6.22 0.24
C TYR A 400 6.83 5.36 -0.94
N HIS A 401 7.47 5.97 -1.95
CA HIS A 401 8.02 5.25 -3.09
C HIS A 401 9.07 4.21 -2.69
N PHE A 402 9.99 4.57 -1.79
CA PHE A 402 11.03 3.67 -1.29
C PHE A 402 10.42 2.49 -0.53
N LEU A 403 9.56 2.76 0.45
CA LEU A 403 8.89 1.71 1.24
C LEU A 403 8.00 0.82 0.37
N ARG A 404 7.41 1.38 -0.70
CA ARG A 404 6.57 0.64 -1.64
C ARG A 404 7.33 -0.21 -2.63
N MET A 405 8.39 0.32 -3.23
CA MET A 405 9.06 -0.33 -4.35
C MET A 405 10.26 -1.15 -3.90
N GLU A 406 10.93 -0.76 -2.81
CA GLU A 406 12.17 -1.38 -2.30
C GLU A 406 13.24 -1.54 -3.40
N LYS A 407 13.24 -0.58 -4.35
CA LYS A 407 14.19 -0.51 -5.46
C LYS A 407 15.17 0.62 -5.17
N ILE A 408 16.44 0.25 -5.06
CA ILE A 408 17.51 1.18 -4.72
C ILE A 408 18.06 1.75 -6.03
N ARG A 409 17.79 3.03 -6.25
CA ARG A 409 18.33 3.81 -7.37
C ARG A 409 19.08 4.99 -6.78
N ALA A 410 20.36 5.15 -7.11
CA ALA A 410 21.21 6.20 -6.54
C ALA A 410 20.56 7.59 -6.64
N ASN A 411 20.01 7.94 -7.81
CA ASN A 411 19.32 9.22 -8.02
C ASN A 411 18.10 9.41 -7.11
N GLN A 412 17.29 8.35 -6.89
CA GLN A 412 16.15 8.40 -5.98
C GLN A 412 16.58 8.62 -4.53
N MET A 413 17.62 7.91 -4.10
CA MET A 413 18.11 8.03 -2.73
C MET A 413 18.74 9.39 -2.46
N ARG A 414 19.52 9.94 -3.42
CA ARG A 414 20.07 11.30 -3.34
C ARG A 414 18.96 12.34 -3.27
N ALA A 415 17.94 12.22 -4.12
CA ALA A 415 16.78 13.11 -4.14
C ALA A 415 16.02 13.10 -2.81
N MET A 416 15.74 11.91 -2.29
CA MET A 416 15.13 11.72 -0.98
C MET A 416 15.96 12.38 0.10
N ARG A 417 17.28 12.15 0.13
CA ARG A 417 18.19 12.76 1.11
C ARG A 417 18.11 14.28 1.08
N ARG A 418 18.16 14.91 -0.10
CA ARG A 418 17.96 16.37 -0.27
C ARG A 418 16.57 16.83 0.16
N ALA A 419 15.52 16.07 -0.14
CA ALA A 419 14.17 16.43 0.28
C ALA A 419 14.00 16.40 1.82
N PHE A 420 14.71 15.52 2.51
CA PHE A 420 14.71 15.44 3.98
C PHE A 420 15.61 16.50 4.62
N LEU A 421 16.85 16.66 4.15
CA LEU A 421 17.90 17.46 4.81
C LEU A 421 18.09 18.87 4.22
N GLY A 422 17.47 19.18 3.08
CA GLY A 422 17.77 20.36 2.27
C GLY A 422 18.89 20.10 1.26
N GLU A 423 19.07 21.02 0.31
CA GLU A 423 20.04 20.88 -0.79
C GLU A 423 21.48 20.79 -0.25
N GLU A 424 21.88 21.65 0.70
CA GLU A 424 23.26 21.70 1.22
C GLU A 424 23.65 20.45 2.01
N LEU A 425 22.87 20.09 3.04
CA LEU A 425 23.16 18.94 3.91
C LEU A 425 22.86 17.59 3.25
N GLY A 426 21.97 17.60 2.26
CA GLY A 426 21.56 16.42 1.53
C GLY A 426 22.41 16.09 0.32
N GLU A 427 23.31 16.99 -0.09
CA GLU A 427 24.11 16.77 -1.29
C GLU A 427 25.13 15.65 -1.09
N LEU A 428 25.18 14.78 -2.10
CA LEU A 428 26.23 13.78 -2.29
C LEU A 428 26.89 14.06 -3.65
N PRO A 429 28.21 13.88 -3.80
CA PRO A 429 28.94 14.22 -5.03
C PRO A 429 28.26 13.66 -6.29
N PRO A 430 28.06 14.43 -7.37
CA PRO A 430 27.60 13.90 -8.65
C PRO A 430 28.72 13.77 -9.71
N PRO A 431 28.56 12.89 -10.73
CA PRO A 431 27.63 11.76 -10.79
C PRO A 431 28.14 10.58 -9.95
N MET A 432 27.21 9.75 -9.44
CA MET A 432 27.55 8.49 -8.77
C MET A 432 26.84 7.33 -9.43
N THR A 433 27.61 6.33 -9.81
CA THR A 433 27.14 4.98 -10.08
C THR A 433 26.48 4.39 -8.83
N LYS A 434 25.70 3.34 -9.02
CA LYS A 434 25.13 2.57 -7.91
C LYS A 434 26.21 2.05 -6.95
N GLN A 435 27.37 1.68 -7.49
CA GLN A 435 28.48 1.14 -6.71
C GLN A 435 29.11 2.21 -5.82
N GLU A 436 29.43 3.38 -6.37
CA GLU A 436 29.97 4.52 -5.60
C GLU A 436 28.99 4.97 -4.51
N TYR A 437 27.68 4.93 -4.78
CA TYR A 437 26.66 5.23 -3.78
C TYR A 437 26.66 4.22 -2.63
N ILE A 438 26.78 2.92 -2.94
CA ILE A 438 26.89 1.87 -1.93
C ILE A 438 28.17 2.08 -1.09
N GLU A 439 29.31 2.32 -1.72
CA GLU A 439 30.59 2.58 -1.04
C GLU A 439 30.50 3.79 -0.08
N THR A 440 29.78 4.83 -0.48
CA THR A 440 29.52 5.99 0.38
C THR A 440 28.72 5.60 1.62
N LEU A 441 27.69 4.77 1.47
CA LEU A 441 26.93 4.27 2.62
C LEU A 441 27.75 3.30 3.47
N GLU A 442 28.59 2.45 2.87
CA GLU A 442 29.48 1.56 3.61
C GLU A 442 30.50 2.33 4.44
N ASN A 443 31.06 3.43 3.92
CA ASN A 443 31.95 4.29 4.69
C ASN A 443 31.21 4.95 5.87
N ARG A 444 29.98 5.40 5.64
CA ARG A 444 29.16 6.04 6.67
C ARG A 444 28.70 5.09 7.77
N PHE A 445 28.34 3.86 7.40
CA PHE A 445 27.82 2.83 8.31
C PHE A 445 28.83 1.71 8.57
N GLY A 446 30.13 1.98 8.39
CA GLY A 446 31.18 0.96 8.41
C GLY A 446 31.34 0.24 9.75
N GLU A 447 30.96 0.90 10.84
CA GLU A 447 30.97 0.36 12.20
C GLU A 447 29.65 -0.31 12.61
N ASP A 448 28.65 -0.35 11.72
CA ASP A 448 27.36 -0.99 12.01
C ASP A 448 27.52 -2.52 12.15
N VAL A 449 27.10 -3.05 13.30
CA VAL A 449 27.22 -4.46 13.66
C VAL A 449 26.41 -5.36 12.70
N GLY A 450 25.26 -4.89 12.25
CA GLY A 450 24.43 -5.63 11.30
C GLY A 450 25.08 -5.69 9.92
N LEU A 451 25.70 -4.61 9.46
CA LEU A 451 26.49 -4.59 8.22
C LEU A 451 27.65 -5.59 8.29
N ALA A 452 28.40 -5.61 9.39
CA ALA A 452 29.47 -6.58 9.61
C ALA A 452 28.95 -8.03 9.54
N LYS A 453 27.82 -8.33 10.19
CA LYS A 453 27.15 -9.63 10.13
C LYS A 453 26.79 -10.03 8.68
N LEU A 454 26.24 -9.11 7.90
CA LEU A 454 25.88 -9.36 6.49
C LEU A 454 27.12 -9.62 5.63
N LYS A 455 28.21 -8.88 5.84
CA LYS A 455 29.49 -9.09 5.14
C LYS A 455 30.08 -10.46 5.45
N THR A 456 30.06 -10.90 6.72
CA THR A 456 30.48 -12.25 7.09
C THR A 456 29.62 -13.31 6.39
N ARG A 457 28.28 -13.16 6.43
CA ARG A 457 27.35 -14.08 5.74
C ARG A 457 27.58 -14.15 4.24
N ALA A 458 27.93 -13.04 3.59
CA ALA A 458 28.23 -13.00 2.16
C ALA A 458 29.57 -13.70 1.83
N SER A 459 30.58 -13.56 2.70
CA SER A 459 31.89 -14.18 2.53
C SER A 459 31.90 -15.69 2.76
N SER A 460 31.17 -16.20 3.75
CA SER A 460 31.07 -17.65 4.00
C SER A 460 30.50 -18.41 2.80
N LYS A 461 29.56 -17.81 2.06
CA LYS A 461 28.97 -18.41 0.86
C LYS A 461 29.95 -18.53 -0.32
N LYS A 462 31.03 -17.73 -0.34
CA LYS A 462 32.09 -17.83 -1.35
C LYS A 462 33.13 -18.90 -1.03
N GLN A 463 33.15 -19.43 0.19
CA GLN A 463 34.09 -20.48 0.61
C GLN A 463 33.51 -21.90 0.43
N ASP A 464 32.18 -22.02 0.36
CA ASP A 464 31.46 -23.28 0.13
C ASP A 464 31.06 -23.52 -1.35
N MET A 465 31.47 -22.63 -2.26
CA MET A 465 31.37 -22.75 -3.73
C MET A 465 32.76 -22.88 -4.33
#